data_AF-A0A7V3T7M8-F1
#
_entry.id   AF-A0A7V3T7M8-F1
#
_cell.length_a   1.000
_cell.length_b   1.000
_cell.length_c   1.000
_cell.angle_alpha   90.00
_cell.angle_beta   90.00
_cell.angle_gamma   90.00
#
_symmetry.space_group_name_H-M   'P 1'
#
loop_
_entity.id
_entity.type
_entity.pdbx_description
1 polymer ?
#
loop_
_entity_poly.entity_id
_entity_poly.type
_entity_poly.pdbx_seq_one_letter_code
_entity_poly.pdbx_strand_id
1 'polypeptide(L)'
;MLVPGTNLLAVEVHQASPGSSDISFDLQLWADQADPARLGIRRAAGTLELLWPLAQPRCSLQWATSLKPQVVWWPFPLVPIETNAHCVVRVSGRSPEAFFRLVR
;
A
#
# COMPACT_ATOMS: atom_id res chain seq x y z
N MET A 1 6.98 -19.08 -3.66
CA MET A 1 5.99 -18.00 -3.49
C MET A 1 5.11 -18.36 -2.31
N LEU A 2 4.89 -17.44 -1.37
CA LEU A 2 3.92 -17.63 -0.29
C LEU A 2 2.56 -17.11 -0.73
N VAL A 3 1.50 -17.85 -0.41
CA VAL A 3 0.12 -17.47 -0.74
C VAL A 3 -0.74 -17.45 0.52
N PRO A 4 -1.89 -16.75 0.52
CA PRO A 4 -2.87 -16.89 1.60
C PRO A 4 -3.26 -18.35 1.80
N GLY A 5 -3.23 -18.82 3.05
CA GLY A 5 -3.52 -20.21 3.41
C GLY A 5 -2.25 -21.00 3.80
N THR A 6 -2.38 -22.33 3.85
CA THR A 6 -1.29 -23.23 4.24
C THR A 6 -0.22 -23.27 3.16
N ASN A 7 1.03 -22.96 3.54
CA ASN A 7 2.20 -23.13 2.68
C ASN A 7 3.07 -24.25 3.27
N LEU A 8 3.58 -25.14 2.42
CA LEU A 8 4.54 -26.16 2.81
C LEU A 8 5.96 -25.64 2.54
N LEU A 9 6.77 -25.51 3.60
CA LEU A 9 8.18 -25.20 3.50
C LEU A 9 8.96 -26.48 3.78
N ALA A 10 9.77 -26.92 2.82
CA ALA A 10 10.64 -28.09 2.95
C ALA A 10 12.10 -27.63 3.01
N VAL A 11 12.87 -28.20 3.94
CA VAL A 11 14.28 -27.88 4.18
C VAL A 11 15.04 -29.20 4.29
N GLU A 12 16.18 -29.29 3.62
CA GLU A 12 17.11 -30.42 3.71
C GLU A 12 18.47 -29.92 4.20
N VAL A 13 19.03 -30.62 5.19
CA VAL A 13 20.31 -30.27 5.81
C VAL A 13 21.18 -31.52 5.84
N HIS A 14 22.37 -31.46 5.23
CA HIS A 14 23.31 -32.58 5.17
C HIS A 14 24.51 -32.34 6.07
N GLN A 15 24.75 -33.29 6.99
CA GLN A 15 25.99 -33.40 7.75
C GLN A 15 26.84 -34.54 7.16
N ALA A 16 28.12 -34.25 6.89
CA ALA A 16 29.05 -35.23 6.32
C ALA A 16 29.70 -36.15 7.38
N SER A 17 29.83 -35.70 8.64
CA SER A 17 30.50 -36.46 9.72
C SER A 17 29.63 -36.51 11.00
N PRO A 18 29.30 -37.70 11.55
CA PRO A 18 28.45 -37.85 12.74
C PRO A 18 29.01 -37.25 14.04
N GLY A 19 30.32 -36.98 14.10
CA GLY A 19 30.99 -36.41 15.27
C GLY A 19 31.21 -34.90 15.18
N SER A 20 30.70 -34.26 14.12
CA SER A 20 30.79 -32.80 13.95
C SER A 20 29.76 -32.10 14.83
N SER A 21 30.14 -30.97 15.43
CA SER A 21 29.20 -30.09 16.16
C SER A 21 28.27 -29.31 15.24
N ASP A 22 28.49 -29.36 13.92
CA ASP A 22 28.02 -28.31 13.03
C ASP A 22 26.87 -28.80 12.15
N ILE A 23 25.65 -28.68 12.67
CA ILE A 23 24.56 -28.12 11.87
C ILE A 23 23.39 -27.63 12.73
N SER A 24 22.97 -26.38 12.47
CA SER A 24 21.73 -25.81 12.95
C SER A 24 21.00 -25.16 11.79
N PHE A 25 19.67 -25.08 11.89
CA PHE A 25 18.84 -24.36 10.94
C PHE A 25 17.85 -23.50 11.73
N ASP A 26 17.90 -22.20 11.49
CA ASP A 26 16.96 -21.24 12.03
C ASP A 26 16.15 -20.62 10.89
N LEU A 27 14.82 -20.75 10.97
CA LEU A 27 13.90 -20.10 10.06
C LEU A 27 13.27 -18.89 10.74
N GLN A 28 13.38 -17.74 10.10
CA GLN A 28 12.60 -16.56 10.44
C GLN A 28 11.73 -16.15 9.25
N LEU A 29 10.44 -15.98 9.50
CA LEU A 29 9.49 -15.46 8.53
C LEU A 29 8.84 -14.20 9.10
N TRP A 30 9.03 -13.08 8.43
CA TRP A 30 8.29 -11.85 8.69
C TRP A 30 7.32 -11.61 7.55
N ALA A 31 6.05 -11.41 7.89
CA ALA A 31 5.13 -10.80 6.96
C ALA A 31 5.37 -9.29 7.00
N ASP A 32 5.81 -8.73 5.88
CA ASP A 32 5.69 -7.29 5.69
C ASP A 32 4.20 -7.04 5.42
N GLN A 33 3.47 -6.57 6.44
CA GLN A 33 2.11 -6.11 6.19
C GLN A 33 2.24 -4.93 5.24
N ALA A 34 2.00 -5.16 3.95
CA ALA A 34 1.84 -4.07 3.00
C ALA A 34 0.87 -3.08 3.63
N ASP A 35 1.34 -1.84 3.82
CA ASP A 35 0.57 -0.79 4.48
C ASP A 35 -0.87 -0.83 3.95
N PRO A 36 -1.90 -0.90 4.81
CA PRO A 36 -3.27 -1.02 4.32
C PRO A 36 -3.59 0.13 3.37
N ALA A 37 -4.51 -0.08 2.42
CA ALA A 37 -5.01 0.94 1.49
C ALA A 37 -5.63 2.07 2.30
N ARG A 38 -4.81 3.04 2.67
CA ARG A 38 -5.22 4.19 3.45
C ARG A 38 -4.89 5.44 2.67
N LEU A 39 -5.92 6.23 2.43
CA LEU A 39 -5.75 7.58 1.92
C LEU A 39 -5.25 8.47 3.07
N GLY A 40 -4.01 8.91 2.95
CA GLY A 40 -3.40 9.94 3.78
C GLY A 40 -3.65 11.33 3.20
N ILE A 41 -3.68 12.32 4.08
CA ILE A 41 -3.84 13.74 3.75
C ILE A 41 -2.78 14.53 4.50
N ARG A 42 -2.07 15.42 3.79
CA ARG A 42 -1.15 16.38 4.42
C ARG A 42 -1.20 17.73 3.73
N ARG A 43 -0.86 18.78 4.46
CA ARG A 43 -0.79 20.14 3.92
C ARG A 43 0.66 20.56 3.77
N ALA A 44 1.04 21.05 2.60
CA ALA A 44 2.40 21.53 2.32
C ALA A 44 2.34 22.77 1.41
N ALA A 45 3.02 23.85 1.79
CA ALA A 45 3.15 25.08 1.00
C ALA A 45 1.82 25.64 0.41
N GLY A 46 0.72 25.52 1.15
CA GLY A 46 -0.61 25.99 0.70
C GLY A 46 -1.37 25.01 -0.21
N THR A 47 -0.79 23.85 -0.51
CA THR A 47 -1.39 22.76 -1.28
C THR A 47 -1.82 21.62 -0.36
N LEU A 48 -2.90 20.94 -0.73
CA LEU A 48 -3.30 19.68 -0.11
C LEU A 48 -2.67 18.52 -0.87
N GLU A 49 -1.93 17.66 -0.19
CA GLU A 49 -1.42 16.42 -0.77
C GLU A 49 -2.25 15.25 -0.27
N LEU A 50 -2.76 14.47 -1.21
CA LEU A 50 -3.39 13.18 -0.99
C LEU A 50 -2.39 12.10 -1.34
N LEU A 51 -2.19 11.12 -0.45
CA LEU A 51 -1.17 10.09 -0.62
C LEU A 51 -1.65 8.70 -0.21
N TRP A 52 -1.17 7.67 -0.89
CA TRP A 52 -1.44 6.28 -0.54
C TRP A 52 -0.24 5.38 -0.92
N PRO A 53 -0.09 4.19 -0.31
CA PRO A 53 1.10 3.35 -0.53
C PRO A 53 1.22 2.84 -1.97
N LEU A 54 2.45 2.88 -2.53
CA LEU A 54 2.79 2.30 -3.85
C LEU A 54 2.67 0.78 -3.88
N ALA A 55 2.82 0.13 -2.72
CA ALA A 55 2.66 -1.31 -2.57
C ALA A 55 1.24 -1.82 -2.92
N GLN A 56 0.31 -0.95 -3.32
CA GLN A 56 -1.06 -1.27 -3.68
C GLN A 56 -1.43 -0.78 -5.09
N PRO A 57 -0.86 -1.40 -6.13
CA PRO A 57 -0.93 -0.92 -7.52
C PRO A 57 -2.33 -0.93 -8.15
N ARG A 58 -3.33 -1.54 -7.50
CA ARG A 58 -4.73 -1.55 -7.97
C ARG A 58 -5.55 -0.38 -7.44
N CYS A 59 -4.99 0.44 -6.56
CA CYS A 59 -5.73 1.55 -5.97
C CYS A 59 -5.76 2.77 -6.89
N SER A 60 -6.95 3.32 -7.13
CA SER A 60 -7.15 4.60 -7.82
C SER A 60 -7.92 5.60 -6.95
N LEU A 61 -7.66 6.88 -7.16
CA LEU A 61 -8.32 7.97 -6.44
C LEU A 61 -9.58 8.40 -7.19
N GLN A 62 -10.68 8.54 -6.44
CA GLN A 62 -11.93 9.12 -6.92
C GLN A 62 -12.33 10.32 -6.07
N TRP A 63 -13.14 11.20 -6.63
CA TRP A 63 -13.64 12.37 -5.94
C TRP A 63 -15.11 12.67 -6.24
N ALA A 64 -15.72 13.45 -5.34
CA ALA A 64 -17.07 13.96 -5.45
C ALA A 64 -17.15 15.38 -4.87
N THR A 65 -18.12 16.16 -5.33
CA THR A 65 -18.40 17.52 -4.82
C THR A 65 -19.49 17.56 -3.75
N SER A 66 -20.16 16.43 -3.50
CA SER A 66 -21.23 16.29 -2.51
C SER A 66 -21.33 14.84 -2.05
N LEU A 67 -21.66 14.61 -0.78
CA LEU A 67 -22.01 13.29 -0.23
C LEU A 67 -23.52 13.06 -0.10
N LYS A 68 -24.35 14.00 -0.55
CA LYS A 68 -25.81 13.84 -0.54
C LYS A 68 -26.21 12.75 -1.55
N PRO A 69 -27.06 11.78 -1.18
CA PRO A 69 -27.62 10.83 -2.14
C PRO A 69 -28.37 11.56 -3.26
N GLN A 70 -28.21 11.23 -4.54
CA GLN A 70 -27.39 10.18 -5.16
C GLN A 70 -25.95 10.68 -5.42
N VAL A 71 -24.96 10.07 -4.77
CA VAL A 71 -23.56 10.50 -4.88
C VAL A 71 -22.94 9.98 -6.18
N VAL A 72 -22.35 10.88 -6.96
CA VAL A 72 -21.57 10.53 -8.16
C VAL A 72 -20.09 10.68 -7.85
N TRP A 73 -19.32 9.61 -8.07
CA TRP A 73 -17.87 9.58 -7.89
C TRP A 73 -17.18 9.57 -9.26
N TRP A 74 -16.31 10.55 -9.49
CA TRP A 74 -15.52 10.63 -10.72
C TRP A 74 -14.08 10.15 -10.46
N PRO A 75 -13.39 9.58 -11.46
CA PRO A 75 -11.95 9.42 -11.41
C PRO A 75 -11.29 10.76 -11.10
N PHE A 76 -10.26 10.74 -10.25
CA PHE A 76 -9.49 11.95 -10.01
C PHE A 76 -8.72 12.32 -11.29
N PRO A 77 -8.79 13.57 -11.76
CA PRO A 77 -8.32 13.94 -13.10
C PRO A 77 -6.80 14.08 -13.19
N LEU A 78 -6.09 14.18 -12.07
CA LEU A 78 -4.63 14.27 -12.08
C LEU A 78 -3.99 12.90 -11.93
N VAL A 79 -2.92 12.69 -12.69
CA VAL A 79 -2.06 11.51 -12.58
C VAL A 79 -1.27 11.58 -11.27
N PRO A 80 -1.31 10.54 -10.42
CA PRO A 80 -0.49 10.48 -9.22
C PRO A 80 1.00 10.43 -9.56
N ILE A 81 1.82 11.08 -8.75
CA ILE A 81 3.28 11.03 -8.85
C ILE A 81 3.80 10.06 -7.79
N GLU A 82 4.76 9.20 -8.15
CA GLU A 82 5.38 8.26 -7.23
C GLU A 82 6.56 8.90 -6.49
N THR A 83 6.54 8.87 -5.15
CA THR A 83 7.64 9.39 -4.33
C THR A 83 7.65 8.73 -2.95
N ASN A 84 8.84 8.35 -2.47
CA ASN A 84 9.04 7.81 -1.12
C ASN A 84 8.03 6.72 -0.73
N ALA A 85 7.88 5.68 -1.57
CA ALA A 85 6.93 4.58 -1.39
C ALA A 85 5.42 4.95 -1.46
N HIS A 86 5.07 6.16 -1.93
CA HIS A 86 3.69 6.64 -2.03
C HIS A 86 3.33 7.16 -3.43
N CYS A 87 2.09 6.91 -3.85
CA CYS A 87 1.43 7.72 -4.86
C CYS A 87 0.98 9.02 -4.21
N VAL A 88 1.23 10.15 -4.87
CA VAL A 88 0.91 11.49 -4.36
C VAL A 88 0.18 12.30 -5.41
N VAL A 89 -0.92 12.92 -5.02
CA VAL A 89 -1.68 13.89 -5.81
C VAL A 89 -1.72 15.21 -5.08
N ARG A 90 -1.48 16.30 -5.81
CA ARG A 90 -1.50 17.67 -5.28
C ARG A 90 -2.76 18.38 -5.73
N VAL A 91 -3.51 18.88 -4.76
CA VAL A 91 -4.75 19.62 -4.98
C VAL A 91 -4.53 21.07 -4.59
N SER A 92 -4.57 21.96 -5.58
CA SER A 92 -4.41 23.40 -5.43
C SER A 92 -5.73 24.11 -5.71
N GLY A 93 -6.34 24.71 -4.69
CA GLY A 93 -7.38 25.73 -4.84
C GLY A 93 -8.86 25.28 -4.81
N ARG A 94 -9.62 25.98 -3.95
CA ARG A 94 -10.97 26.59 -4.08
C ARG A 94 -12.19 25.82 -4.62
N SER A 95 -12.38 24.54 -4.29
CA SER A 95 -13.76 24.10 -4.02
C SER A 95 -13.99 24.27 -2.51
N PRO A 96 -15.12 24.83 -2.03
CA PRO A 96 -15.37 24.91 -0.59
C PRO A 96 -15.38 23.51 0.04
N GLU A 97 -15.82 22.50 -0.73
CA GLU A 97 -15.90 21.11 -0.30
C GLU A 97 -15.52 20.16 -1.46
N ALA A 98 -14.69 19.16 -1.16
CA ALA A 98 -14.35 18.06 -2.04
C ALA A 98 -14.14 16.81 -1.18
N PHE A 99 -14.65 15.67 -1.65
CA PHE A 99 -14.60 14.40 -0.96
C PHE A 99 -13.76 13.43 -1.78
N PHE A 100 -12.97 12.61 -1.09
CA PHE A 100 -12.01 11.71 -1.73
C PHE A 100 -12.16 10.31 -1.19
N ARG A 101 -11.98 9.31 -2.05
CA ARG A 101 -11.88 7.91 -1.65
C ARG A 101 -10.87 7.17 -2.51
N LEU A 102 -10.27 6.15 -1.91
CA LEU A 102 -9.45 5.18 -2.62
C LEU A 102 -10.32 3.98 -2.99
N VAL A 103 -10.24 3.51 -4.23
CA VAL A 103 -10.95 2.32 -4.72
C VAL A 103 -9.96 1.34 -5.33
N ARG A 104 -10.23 0.04 -5.21
CA ARG A 104 -9.44 -1.06 -5.81
C ARG A 104 -10.12 -1.63 -7.04
#